data_AF-A0A7C1M961-F1
#
_entry.id   AF-A0A7C1M961-F1
#
_cell.length_a   1.000
_cell.length_b   1.000
_cell.length_c   1.000
_cell.angle_alpha   90.00
_cell.angle_beta   90.00
_cell.angle_gamma   90.00
#
_symmetry.space_group_name_H-M   'P 1'
#
loop_
_entity.id
_entity.type
_entity.pdbx_description
1 polymer ?
#
loop_
_entity_poly.entity_id
_entity_poly.type
_entity_poly.pdbx_seq_one_letter_code
_entity_poly.pdbx_strand_id
1 'polypeptide(L)'
;MKTLAKLFISLLMIAMVSCGQSQTKEDTSAEDVQEAAEQLVDEAKDFVSGEFADFENQIDSKFKDLKAKSEELTGDAKAKYEAALEKLNEQRQALNSKMEEFKNAADEKKEELGNEIKDLQDALKKSIETFEEEYK
;
A
#
# COMPACT_ATOMS: atom_id res chain seq x y z
N MET A 1 -21.29 -3.15 21.05
CA MET A 1 -21.31 -1.77 21.57
C MET A 1 -20.25 -0.99 20.82
N LYS A 2 -20.69 0.05 20.10
CA LYS A 2 -19.95 0.84 19.11
C LYS A 2 -19.43 2.11 19.78
N THR A 3 -18.14 2.25 20.02
CA THR A 3 -17.56 3.48 20.60
C THR A 3 -16.13 3.74 20.12
N LEU A 4 -15.85 3.64 18.83
CA LEU A 4 -14.53 4.02 18.26
C LEU A 4 -14.66 4.73 16.89
N ALA A 5 -15.83 5.30 16.58
CA ALA A 5 -16.12 5.92 15.29
C ALA A 5 -16.53 7.40 15.38
N LYS A 6 -16.04 8.15 16.39
CA LYS A 6 -16.43 9.55 16.60
C LYS A 6 -15.29 10.48 17.03
N LEU A 7 -14.11 10.36 16.44
CA LEU A 7 -13.00 11.24 16.83
C LEU A 7 -12.13 11.77 15.68
N PHE A 8 -12.66 11.84 14.45
CA PHE A 8 -11.90 12.44 13.33
C PHE A 8 -12.68 13.33 12.36
N ILE A 9 -13.93 13.70 12.65
CA ILE A 9 -14.68 14.64 11.79
C ILE A 9 -15.33 15.69 12.67
N SER A 10 -14.52 16.61 13.19
CA SER A 10 -15.02 17.82 13.85
C SER A 10 -14.04 18.99 13.72
N LEU A 11 -13.44 19.17 12.55
CA LEU A 11 -12.68 20.38 12.26
C LEU A 11 -12.74 20.79 10.78
N LEU A 12 -13.95 20.88 10.23
CA LEU A 12 -14.18 21.59 8.96
C LEU A 12 -15.63 22.09 8.84
N MET A 13 -16.05 22.93 9.79
CA MET A 13 -17.31 23.68 9.72
C MET A 13 -17.14 25.04 10.41
N ILE A 14 -16.37 25.94 9.79
CA ILE A 14 -16.49 27.37 10.05
C ILE A 14 -16.56 28.08 8.71
N ALA A 15 -17.75 28.02 8.11
CA ALA A 15 -18.14 28.95 7.06
C ALA A 15 -19.46 29.61 7.46
N MET A 16 -19.33 30.89 7.83
CA MET A 16 -20.33 31.96 7.75
C MET A 16 -21.56 31.91 8.68
N VAL A 17 -21.45 32.62 9.82
CA VAL A 17 -22.55 33.47 10.34
C VAL A 17 -21.97 34.74 10.98
N SER A 18 -22.07 35.85 10.24
CA SER A 18 -22.45 37.20 10.64
C SER A 18 -22.22 37.73 12.08
N CYS A 19 -21.60 38.92 12.12
CA CYS A 19 -21.74 40.04 13.07
C CYS A 19 -21.22 39.91 14.53
N GLY A 20 -20.09 40.60 14.77
CA GLY A 20 -19.94 41.49 15.92
C GLY A 20 -18.84 41.13 16.91
N GLN A 21 -17.85 42.03 17.02
CA GLN A 21 -16.93 42.23 18.15
C GLN A 21 -15.60 41.45 18.15
N SER A 22 -14.61 42.09 17.52
CA SER A 22 -13.25 42.40 18.00
C SER A 22 -12.28 41.29 18.51
N GLN A 23 -11.20 41.14 17.73
CA GLN A 23 -9.79 40.90 18.10
C GLN A 23 -9.40 39.49 18.60
N THR A 24 -8.93 38.61 17.71
CA THR A 24 -7.51 38.36 17.31
C THR A 24 -6.62 37.75 18.39
N LYS A 25 -6.38 36.43 18.29
CA LYS A 25 -5.07 35.75 18.19
C LYS A 25 -5.30 34.24 18.25
N GLU A 26 -5.42 33.60 17.10
CA GLU A 26 -5.02 32.21 16.92
C GLU A 26 -4.15 32.21 15.66
N ASP A 27 -2.88 32.50 15.86
CA ASP A 27 -1.84 32.15 14.90
C ASP A 27 -1.68 30.63 14.97
N THR A 28 -2.68 29.86 14.51
CA THR A 28 -2.36 28.58 13.87
C THR A 28 -1.68 28.98 12.58
N SER A 29 -0.36 29.15 12.67
CA SER A 29 0.47 29.52 11.53
C SER A 29 0.22 28.48 10.44
N ALA A 30 0.32 28.88 9.18
CA ALA A 30 0.34 27.93 8.07
C ALA A 30 1.42 26.83 8.28
N GLU A 31 2.44 27.13 9.09
CA GLU A 31 3.47 26.19 9.55
C GLU A 31 2.91 25.05 10.41
N ASP A 32 1.98 25.28 11.33
CA ASP A 32 1.40 24.21 12.17
C ASP A 32 0.48 23.28 11.35
N VAL A 33 -0.21 23.84 10.35
CA VAL A 33 -1.03 23.05 9.41
C VAL A 33 -0.15 22.23 8.47
N GLN A 34 0.98 22.79 8.04
CA GLN A 34 1.95 22.09 7.20
C GLN A 34 2.66 20.97 7.97
N GLU A 35 3.10 21.21 9.22
CA GLU A 35 3.77 20.20 10.03
C GLU A 35 2.85 19.02 10.37
N ALA A 36 1.57 19.29 10.69
CA ALA A 36 0.59 18.23 10.89
C ALA A 36 0.29 17.42 9.61
N ALA A 37 0.32 18.07 8.44
CA ALA A 37 0.15 17.39 7.16
C ALA A 37 1.36 16.52 6.81
N GLU A 38 2.58 17.02 7.04
CA GLU A 38 3.83 16.27 6.84
C GLU A 38 3.89 15.03 7.77
N GLN A 39 3.51 15.18 9.05
CA GLN A 39 3.46 14.08 10.00
C GLN A 39 2.48 12.97 9.59
N LEU A 40 1.28 13.33 9.12
CA LEU A 40 0.30 12.35 8.64
C LEU A 40 0.79 11.59 7.41
N VAL A 41 1.55 12.25 6.53
CA VAL A 41 2.11 11.61 5.33
C VAL A 41 3.27 10.68 5.68
N ASP A 42 4.13 11.07 6.61
CA ASP A 42 5.22 10.22 7.08
C ASP A 42 4.70 8.96 7.79
N GLU A 43 3.65 9.09 8.59
CA GLU A 43 3.00 7.93 9.23
C GLU A 43 2.37 6.99 8.18
N ALA A 44 1.72 7.54 7.15
CA ALA A 44 1.17 6.77 6.03
C ALA A 44 2.26 6.08 5.21
N LYS A 45 3.40 6.76 5.01
CA LYS A 45 4.59 6.22 4.32
C LYS A 45 5.19 5.05 5.07
N ASP A 46 5.37 5.18 6.38
CA ASP A 46 5.93 4.13 7.22
C ASP A 46 4.98 2.94 7.33
N PHE A 47 3.66 3.20 7.39
CA PHE A 47 2.66 2.15 7.38
C PHE A 47 2.69 1.33 6.08
N VAL A 48 2.63 2.00 4.92
CA VAL A 48 2.67 1.32 3.60
C VAL A 48 4.02 0.61 3.39
N SER A 49 5.13 1.23 3.78
CA SER A 49 6.46 0.61 3.65
C SER A 49 6.61 -0.61 4.56
N GLY A 50 6.04 -0.56 5.77
CA GLY A 50 6.02 -1.67 6.72
C GLY A 50 5.17 -2.84 6.22
N GLU A 51 3.92 -2.59 5.85
CA GLU A 51 3.03 -3.62 5.26
C GLU A 51 3.66 -4.25 4.00
N PHE A 52 4.33 -3.44 3.18
CA PHE A 52 5.01 -3.91 2.00
C PHE A 52 6.23 -4.79 2.30
N ALA A 53 7.07 -4.43 3.27
CA ALA A 53 8.21 -5.26 3.64
C ALA A 53 7.78 -6.64 4.15
N ASP A 54 6.73 -6.68 4.98
CA ASP A 54 6.16 -7.94 5.47
C ASP A 54 5.55 -8.78 4.34
N PHE A 55 4.89 -8.12 3.38
CA PHE A 55 4.36 -8.78 2.19
C PHE A 55 5.47 -9.31 1.28
N GLU A 56 6.50 -8.51 0.99
CA GLU A 56 7.63 -8.91 0.15
C GLU A 56 8.35 -10.14 0.73
N ASN A 57 8.56 -10.17 2.05
CA ASN A 57 9.14 -11.34 2.72
C ASN A 57 8.27 -12.61 2.57
N GLN A 58 6.95 -12.48 2.71
CA GLN A 58 6.02 -13.61 2.51
C GLN A 58 6.03 -14.12 1.07
N ILE A 59 6.00 -13.19 0.10
CA ILE A 59 6.07 -13.51 -1.32
C ILE A 59 7.40 -14.17 -1.66
N ASP A 60 8.52 -13.67 -1.14
CA ASP A 60 9.84 -14.26 -1.36
C ASP A 60 9.91 -15.70 -0.88
N SER A 61 9.36 -15.98 0.30
CA SER A 61 9.29 -17.35 0.83
C SER A 61 8.46 -18.23 -0.10
N LYS A 62 7.25 -17.80 -0.47
CA LYS A 62 6.39 -18.57 -1.38
C LYS A 62 7.04 -18.80 -2.73
N PHE A 63 7.69 -17.79 -3.32
CA PHE A 63 8.39 -17.92 -4.59
C PHE A 63 9.51 -18.95 -4.55
N LYS A 64 10.27 -18.99 -3.46
CA LYS A 64 11.31 -20.02 -3.26
C LYS A 64 10.68 -21.41 -3.23
N ASP A 65 9.58 -21.58 -2.52
CA ASP A 65 8.87 -22.85 -2.43
C ASP A 65 8.29 -23.29 -3.79
N LEU A 66 7.66 -22.37 -4.53
CA LEU A 66 7.13 -22.64 -5.86
C LEU A 66 8.26 -22.99 -6.85
N LYS A 67 9.38 -22.26 -6.80
CA LYS A 67 10.54 -22.57 -7.64
C LYS A 67 11.14 -23.93 -7.32
N ALA A 68 11.27 -24.28 -6.03
CA ALA A 68 11.74 -25.61 -5.64
C ALA A 68 10.80 -26.71 -6.19
N LYS A 69 9.48 -26.53 -6.10
CA LYS A 69 8.50 -27.46 -6.69
C LYS A 69 8.64 -27.55 -8.22
N SER A 70 8.95 -26.46 -8.93
CA SER A 70 9.14 -26.50 -10.38
C SER A 70 10.34 -27.35 -10.80
N GLU A 71 11.37 -27.44 -9.95
CA GLU A 71 12.55 -28.27 -10.19
C GLU A 71 12.24 -29.78 -10.08
N GLU A 72 11.22 -30.16 -9.31
CA GLU A 72 10.74 -31.55 -9.19
C GLU A 72 9.89 -32.00 -10.38
N LEU A 73 9.34 -31.05 -11.15
CA LEU A 73 8.54 -31.34 -12.33
C LEU A 73 9.42 -31.66 -13.55
N THR A 74 8.86 -32.33 -14.54
CA THR A 74 9.53 -32.60 -15.82
C THR A 74 8.59 -32.45 -17.01
N GLY A 75 9.15 -32.31 -18.20
CA GLY A 75 8.41 -32.24 -19.46
C GLY A 75 7.42 -31.06 -19.52
N ASP A 76 6.27 -31.29 -20.15
CA ASP A 76 5.25 -30.26 -20.39
C ASP A 76 4.67 -29.67 -19.09
N ALA A 77 4.60 -30.47 -18.02
CA ALA A 77 4.13 -30.00 -16.72
C ALA A 77 5.08 -28.93 -16.15
N LYS A 78 6.39 -29.17 -16.23
CA LYS A 78 7.40 -28.19 -15.83
C LYS A 78 7.30 -26.90 -16.64
N ALA A 79 7.21 -27.02 -17.97
CA ALA A 79 7.14 -25.85 -18.84
C ALA A 79 5.92 -24.95 -18.53
N LYS A 80 4.75 -25.55 -18.28
CA LYS A 80 3.54 -24.80 -17.89
C LYS A 80 3.68 -24.15 -16.52
N TYR A 81 4.22 -24.89 -15.56
CA TYR A 81 4.46 -24.38 -14.20
C TYR A 81 5.43 -23.20 -14.22
N GLU A 82 6.56 -23.31 -14.90
CA GLU A 82 7.56 -22.24 -15.01
C GLU A 82 6.99 -21.00 -15.71
N ALA A 83 6.20 -21.17 -16.77
CA ALA A 83 5.53 -20.05 -17.45
C ALA A 83 4.51 -19.34 -16.55
N ALA A 84 3.78 -20.09 -15.72
CA ALA A 84 2.87 -19.50 -14.75
C ALA A 84 3.64 -18.81 -13.59
N LEU A 85 4.77 -19.37 -13.16
CA LEU A 85 5.64 -18.79 -12.14
C LEU A 85 6.31 -17.49 -12.63
N GLU A 86 6.66 -17.43 -13.91
CA GLU A 86 7.19 -16.22 -14.56
C GLU A 86 6.17 -15.08 -14.53
N LYS A 87 4.88 -15.35 -14.81
CA LYS A 87 3.82 -14.34 -14.71
C LYS A 87 3.65 -13.78 -13.30
N LEU A 88 3.74 -14.65 -12.28
CA LEU A 88 3.74 -14.17 -10.90
C LEU A 88 4.95 -13.27 -10.64
N ASN A 89 6.11 -13.61 -11.20
CA ASN A 89 7.34 -12.84 -11.00
C ASN A 89 7.25 -11.46 -11.66
N GLU A 90 6.60 -11.35 -12.83
CA GLU A 90 6.29 -10.08 -13.47
C GLU A 90 5.38 -9.20 -12.60
N GLN A 91 4.32 -9.78 -12.03
CA GLN A 91 3.44 -9.07 -11.10
C GLN A 91 4.18 -8.56 -9.86
N ARG A 92 5.06 -9.40 -9.29
CA ARG A 92 5.94 -8.99 -8.18
C ARG A 92 6.85 -7.83 -8.59
N GLN A 93 7.47 -7.88 -9.76
CA GLN A 93 8.33 -6.80 -10.24
C GLN A 93 7.56 -5.49 -10.45
N ALA A 94 6.33 -5.58 -10.98
CA ALA A 94 5.46 -4.41 -11.14
C ALA A 94 5.13 -3.77 -9.78
N LEU A 95 4.80 -4.59 -8.78
CA LEU A 95 4.59 -4.13 -7.41
C LEU A 95 5.85 -3.48 -6.82
N ASN A 96 7.02 -4.11 -6.96
CA ASN A 96 8.29 -3.56 -6.46
C ASN A 96 8.61 -2.21 -7.15
N SER A 97 8.39 -2.11 -8.46
CA SER A 97 8.56 -0.86 -9.22
C SER A 97 7.62 0.24 -8.68
N LYS A 98 6.37 -0.10 -8.40
CA LYS A 98 5.40 0.85 -7.86
C LYS A 98 5.76 1.31 -6.45
N MET A 99 6.32 0.43 -5.63
CA MET A 99 6.87 0.80 -4.32
C MET A 99 8.07 1.76 -4.44
N GLU A 100 8.95 1.56 -5.41
CA GLU A 100 10.04 2.50 -5.68
C GLU A 100 9.51 3.86 -6.17
N GLU A 101 8.45 3.89 -6.99
CA GLU A 101 7.75 5.12 -7.35
C GLU A 101 7.20 5.83 -6.11
N PHE A 102 6.54 5.10 -5.21
CA PHE A 102 6.00 5.63 -3.94
C PHE A 102 7.08 6.25 -3.05
N LYS A 103 8.23 5.59 -2.90
CA LYS A 103 9.37 6.10 -2.11
C LYS A 103 9.91 7.42 -2.65
N ASN A 104 9.85 7.62 -3.96
CA ASN A 104 10.40 8.80 -4.65
C ASN A 104 9.34 9.87 -4.95
N ALA A 105 8.07 9.61 -4.68
CA ALA A 105 6.98 10.53 -4.96
C ALA A 105 6.89 11.68 -3.94
N ALA A 106 6.38 12.82 -4.41
CA ALA A 106 5.92 13.89 -3.52
C ALA A 106 4.69 13.43 -2.74
N ASP A 107 4.48 14.04 -1.57
CA ASP A 107 3.46 13.63 -0.59
C ASP A 107 2.04 13.58 -1.16
N GLU A 108 1.69 14.55 -2.00
CA GLU A 108 0.39 14.64 -2.68
C GLU A 108 0.07 13.42 -3.57
N LYS A 109 1.10 12.68 -4.02
CA LYS A 109 0.95 11.48 -4.86
C LYS A 109 1.07 10.17 -4.10
N LYS A 110 1.55 10.21 -2.85
CA LYS A 110 1.76 8.99 -2.05
C LYS A 110 0.44 8.31 -1.72
N GLU A 111 -0.64 9.06 -1.49
CA GLU A 111 -1.95 8.45 -1.22
C GLU A 111 -2.44 7.59 -2.40
N GLU A 112 -2.39 8.14 -3.61
CA GLU A 112 -2.75 7.42 -4.85
C GLU A 112 -1.87 6.18 -5.06
N LEU A 113 -0.55 6.36 -5.00
CA LEU A 113 0.41 5.27 -5.17
C LEU A 113 0.28 4.20 -4.07
N GLY A 114 -0.03 4.60 -2.83
CA GLY A 114 -0.26 3.67 -1.72
C GLY A 114 -1.49 2.79 -1.95
N ASN A 115 -2.55 3.33 -2.54
CA ASN A 115 -3.71 2.53 -2.95
C ASN A 115 -3.38 1.59 -4.11
N GLU A 116 -2.65 2.06 -5.13
CA GLU A 116 -2.18 1.20 -6.24
C GLU A 116 -1.31 0.03 -5.72
N ILE A 117 -0.45 0.29 -4.75
CA ILE A 117 0.40 -0.74 -4.12
C ILE A 117 -0.46 -1.79 -3.43
N LYS A 118 -1.47 -1.37 -2.65
CA LYS A 118 -2.40 -2.31 -1.98
C LYS A 118 -3.17 -3.16 -2.99
N ASP A 119 -3.68 -2.55 -4.05
CA ASP A 119 -4.39 -3.26 -5.12
C ASP A 119 -3.48 -4.29 -5.81
N LEU A 120 -2.21 -3.94 -6.06
CA LEU A 120 -1.21 -4.85 -6.63
C LEU A 120 -0.83 -5.98 -5.65
N GLN A 121 -0.73 -5.71 -4.34
CA GLN A 121 -0.50 -6.72 -3.31
C GLN A 121 -1.64 -7.74 -3.29
N ASP A 122 -2.89 -7.28 -3.27
CA ASP A 122 -4.07 -8.15 -3.27
C ASP A 122 -4.17 -8.97 -4.56
N ALA A 123 -3.89 -8.35 -5.71
CA ALA A 123 -3.87 -9.04 -6.99
C ALA A 123 -2.79 -10.13 -7.05
N LEU A 124 -1.57 -9.84 -6.58
CA LEU A 124 -0.49 -10.82 -6.54
C LEU A 124 -0.81 -11.96 -5.57
N LYS A 125 -1.34 -11.65 -4.38
CA LYS A 125 -1.77 -12.66 -3.40
C LYS A 125 -2.79 -13.62 -4.01
N LYS A 126 -3.83 -13.10 -4.67
CA LYS A 126 -4.84 -13.91 -5.35
C LYS A 126 -4.26 -14.75 -6.49
N SER A 127 -3.29 -14.19 -7.22
CA SER A 127 -2.64 -14.90 -8.33
C SER A 127 -1.81 -16.07 -7.81
N ILE A 128 -1.14 -15.91 -6.67
CA ILE A 128 -0.44 -16.99 -5.97
C ILE A 128 -1.40 -18.04 -5.43
N GLU A 129 -2.51 -17.64 -4.81
CA GLU A 129 -3.53 -18.58 -4.33
C GLU A 129 -4.08 -19.43 -5.48
N THR A 130 -4.39 -18.78 -6.61
CA THR A 130 -4.85 -19.46 -7.83
C THR A 130 -3.79 -20.42 -8.36
N PHE A 131 -2.53 -19.98 -8.41
CA PHE A 131 -1.41 -20.83 -8.82
C PHE A 131 -1.29 -22.06 -7.90
N GLU A 132 -1.34 -21.87 -6.59
CA GLU A 132 -1.26 -22.97 -5.63
C GLU A 132 -2.44 -23.93 -5.73
N GLU A 133 -3.62 -23.47 -6.16
CA GLU A 133 -4.79 -24.32 -6.42
C GLU A 133 -4.66 -25.10 -7.74
N GLU A 134 -4.17 -24.47 -8.80
CA GLU A 134 -3.99 -25.11 -10.12
C GLU A 134 -2.88 -26.17 -10.13
N TYR A 135 -1.84 -25.99 -9.31
CA TYR A 135 -0.65 -26.84 -9.28
C TYR A 135 -0.44 -27.56 -7.92
N LYS A 136 -1.54 -27.76 -7.18
CA LYS A 136 -1.60 -28.63 -5.99
C LYS A 136 -1.47 -30.11 -6.38
#